data_AF-A0AA90SJV2-F1
#
_entry.id   AF-A0AA90SJV2-F1
#
_cell.length_a   1.000
_cell.length_b   1.000
_cell.length_c   1.000
_cell.angle_alpha   90.00
_cell.angle_beta   90.00
_cell.angle_gamma   90.00
#
_symmetry.space_group_name_H-M   'P 1'
#
loop_
_entity.id
_entity.type
_entity.pdbx_description
1 polymer ?
#
loop_
_entity_poly.entity_id
_entity_poly.type
_entity_poly.pdbx_seq_one_letter_code
_entity_poly.pdbx_strand_id
1 'polypeptide(L)'
;MTYLHVVIKRSEDVKPLFLFGDLTEKDLKRRFLRQYQLGKSVLKENQVVNLGNVVVVEIIRTSDPLKEALKNLQKKSNDRIDQMNRESSGFMIISVGSGWVNEDIVHCGEDVTLKYVSAPPGGGTPITKIIAFIHSPWVLSLGGGIALIVIGILVKKCFGN
;
A
#
# COMPACT_ATOMS: atom_id res chain seq x y z
N MET A 1 15.90 -16.84 3.71
CA MET A 1 15.89 -15.38 3.45
C MET A 1 14.45 -14.90 3.52
N THR A 2 14.19 -13.59 3.51
CA THR A 2 12.82 -13.06 3.55
C THR A 2 12.58 -12.25 2.29
N TYR A 3 11.45 -12.51 1.64
CA TYR A 3 11.01 -11.82 0.43
C TYR A 3 9.77 -11.02 0.71
N LEU A 4 9.72 -9.80 0.16
CA LEU A 4 8.60 -8.89 0.28
C LEU A 4 7.96 -8.70 -1.10
N HIS A 5 6.64 -8.86 -1.14
CA HIS A 5 5.84 -8.72 -2.34
C HIS A 5 4.82 -7.61 -2.12
N VAL A 6 4.57 -6.81 -3.15
CA VAL A 6 3.67 -5.67 -3.07
C VAL A 6 2.53 -5.88 -4.05
N VAL A 7 1.32 -5.95 -3.51
CA VAL A 7 0.06 -5.94 -4.26
C VAL A 7 -0.65 -4.63 -3.92
N ILE A 8 -1.24 -4.00 -4.94
CA ILE A 8 -2.00 -2.77 -4.77
C ILE A 8 -3.38 -2.92 -5.39
N LYS A 9 -4.34 -2.13 -4.90
CA LYS A 9 -5.62 -1.90 -5.58
C LYS A 9 -5.78 -0.41 -5.81
N ARG A 10 -6.06 -0.02 -7.05
CA ARG A 10 -6.44 1.37 -7.37
C ARG A 10 -7.95 1.51 -7.37
N SER A 11 -8.44 2.73 -7.17
CA SER A 11 -9.87 3.04 -7.17
C SER A 11 -10.59 2.63 -8.45
N GLU A 12 -9.89 2.69 -9.58
CA GLU A 12 -10.43 2.38 -10.92
C GLU A 12 -10.31 0.91 -11.30
N ASP A 13 -9.52 0.12 -10.57
CA ASP A 13 -9.25 -1.28 -10.93
C ASP A 13 -10.24 -2.23 -10.25
N VAL A 14 -10.82 -3.13 -11.05
CA VAL A 14 -11.70 -4.20 -10.54
C VAL A 14 -10.89 -5.24 -9.75
N LYS A 15 -9.66 -5.55 -10.20
CA LYS A 15 -8.79 -6.56 -9.61
C LYS A 15 -7.55 -5.91 -8.96
N PRO A 16 -7.00 -6.52 -7.89
CA PRO A 16 -5.68 -6.15 -7.41
C PRO A 16 -4.63 -6.28 -8.51
N LEU A 17 -3.58 -5.48 -8.41
CA LEU A 17 -2.44 -5.48 -9.31
C LEU A 17 -1.19 -5.86 -8.50
N PHE A 18 -0.53 -6.93 -8.91
CA PHE A 18 0.79 -7.25 -8.41
C PHE A 18 1.79 -6.21 -8.91
N LEU A 19 2.50 -5.50 -8.03
CA LEU A 19 3.39 -4.41 -8.43
C LEU A 19 4.86 -4.83 -8.44
N PHE A 20 5.32 -5.44 -7.35
CA PHE A 20 6.70 -5.88 -7.21
C PHE A 20 6.78 -7.21 -6.45
N GLY A 21 7.69 -8.08 -6.87
CA GLY A 21 8.01 -9.33 -6.19
C GLY A 21 9.45 -9.39 -5.73
N ASP A 22 9.70 -10.34 -4.83
CA ASP A 22 11.04 -10.77 -4.41
C ASP A 22 11.91 -9.61 -3.88
N LEU A 23 11.29 -8.63 -3.24
CA LEU A 23 12.01 -7.46 -2.74
C LEU A 23 12.70 -7.75 -1.40
N THR A 24 13.89 -7.18 -1.24
CA THR A 24 14.48 -6.95 0.08
C THR A 24 13.83 -5.74 0.75
N GLU A 25 14.00 -5.59 2.07
CA GLU A 25 13.47 -4.40 2.78
C GLU A 25 14.06 -3.08 2.22
N LYS A 26 15.33 -3.10 1.83
CA LYS A 26 15.99 -1.94 1.22
C LYS A 26 15.37 -1.59 -0.14
N ASP A 27 15.04 -2.59 -0.93
CA ASP A 27 14.38 -2.40 -2.23
C ASP A 27 12.94 -1.95 -2.07
N LEU A 28 12.20 -2.50 -1.11
CA LEU A 28 10.85 -2.05 -0.76
C LEU A 28 10.84 -0.55 -0.44
N LYS A 29 11.76 -0.10 0.43
CA LYS A 29 11.90 1.32 0.80
C LYS A 29 12.18 2.21 -0.41
N ARG A 30 13.15 1.81 -1.24
CA ARG A 30 13.64 2.61 -2.38
C ARG A 30 12.64 2.66 -3.54
N ARG A 31 12.06 1.51 -3.90
CA ARG A 31 11.26 1.35 -5.14
C ARG A 31 9.79 1.65 -4.91
N PHE A 32 9.24 1.23 -3.77
CA PHE A 32 7.81 1.37 -3.50
C PHE A 32 7.53 2.47 -2.48
N LEU A 33 7.99 2.34 -1.23
CA LEU A 33 7.54 3.22 -0.14
C LEU A 33 7.86 4.69 -0.38
N ARG A 34 9.05 5.00 -0.90
CA ARG A 34 9.42 6.38 -1.25
C ARG A 34 8.47 6.98 -2.30
N GLN A 35 8.11 6.21 -3.32
CA GLN A 35 7.23 6.71 -4.39
C GLN A 35 5.79 6.82 -3.91
N TYR A 36 5.33 5.84 -3.13
CA TYR A 36 4.02 5.83 -2.49
C TYR A 36 3.81 7.04 -1.57
N GLN A 37 4.78 7.35 -0.71
CA GLN A 37 4.74 8.51 0.18
C GLN A 37 4.70 9.84 -0.56
N LEU A 38 5.30 9.90 -1.76
CA LEU A 38 5.28 11.08 -2.64
C LEU A 38 4.07 11.11 -3.58
N GLY A 39 3.23 10.06 -3.60
CA GLY A 39 2.12 9.92 -4.55
C GLY A 39 2.58 9.86 -6.01
N LYS A 40 3.82 9.44 -6.27
CA LYS A 40 4.42 9.41 -7.61
C LYS A 40 4.10 8.12 -8.36
N SER A 41 4.07 8.20 -9.68
CA SER A 41 3.92 7.03 -10.53
C SER A 41 5.18 6.18 -10.57
N VAL A 42 4.99 4.87 -10.75
CA VAL A 42 6.07 3.89 -10.95
C VAL A 42 5.89 3.16 -12.28
N LEU A 43 6.99 2.71 -12.88
CA LEU A 43 6.95 1.92 -14.11
C LEU A 43 6.96 0.43 -13.77
N LYS A 44 5.95 -0.30 -14.26
CA LYS A 44 5.87 -1.76 -14.21
C LYS A 44 5.66 -2.29 -15.62
N GLU A 45 6.58 -3.12 -16.13
CA GLU A 45 6.41 -3.84 -17.42
C GLU A 45 5.88 -2.95 -18.57
N ASN A 46 6.47 -1.76 -18.72
CA ASN A 46 6.08 -0.75 -19.73
C ASN A 46 4.74 -0.03 -19.49
N GLN A 47 4.12 -0.23 -18.34
CA GLN A 47 2.93 0.49 -17.89
C GLN A 47 3.28 1.47 -16.76
N VAL A 48 2.76 2.69 -16.87
CA VAL A 48 2.85 3.69 -15.80
C VAL A 48 1.71 3.45 -14.81
N VAL A 49 2.09 3.15 -13.57
CA VAL A 49 1.17 2.91 -12.45
C VAL A 49 1.19 4.13 -11.54
N ASN A 50 0.09 4.88 -11.52
CA ASN A 50 -0.07 6.03 -10.62
C ASN A 50 -0.39 5.55 -9.19
N LEU A 51 0.51 5.85 -8.24
CA LEU A 51 0.33 5.48 -6.84
C LEU A 51 -0.61 6.42 -6.07
N GLY A 52 -0.92 7.61 -6.60
CA GLY A 52 -1.86 8.56 -5.99
C GLY A 52 -3.30 8.04 -5.89
N ASN A 53 -3.71 7.16 -6.80
CA ASN A 53 -5.06 6.58 -6.84
C ASN A 53 -5.15 5.21 -6.13
N VAL A 54 -4.13 4.85 -5.35
CA VAL A 54 -4.09 3.58 -4.63
C VAL A 54 -4.97 3.66 -3.38
N VAL A 55 -5.92 2.72 -3.29
CA VAL A 55 -6.88 2.62 -2.17
C VAL A 55 -6.52 1.52 -1.19
N VAL A 56 -5.88 0.44 -1.66
CA VAL A 56 -5.42 -0.67 -0.82
C VAL A 56 -3.99 -1.00 -1.20
N VAL A 57 -3.17 -1.26 -0.19
CA VAL A 57 -1.81 -1.78 -0.32
C VAL A 57 -1.73 -3.03 0.53
N GLU A 58 -1.12 -4.07 -0.01
CA GLU A 58 -0.80 -5.31 0.70
C GLU A 58 0.68 -5.63 0.47
N ILE A 59 1.45 -5.67 1.56
CA ILE A 59 2.87 -6.01 1.56
C ILE A 59 2.99 -7.37 2.25
N ILE A 60 3.27 -8.39 1.45
CA ILE A 60 3.28 -9.77 1.91
C ILE A 60 4.71 -10.25 2.10
N ARG A 61 4.98 -10.80 3.26
CA ARG A 61 6.25 -11.39 3.65
C ARG A 61 6.22 -12.90 3.48
N THR A 62 7.14 -13.43 2.68
CA THR A 62 7.31 -14.88 2.48
C THR A 62 8.75 -15.34 2.79
N SER A 63 8.90 -16.63 3.11
CA SER A 63 10.22 -17.29 3.21
C SER A 63 10.81 -17.61 1.83
N ASP A 64 9.93 -17.81 0.85
CA ASP A 64 10.27 -18.31 -0.49
C ASP A 64 10.06 -17.21 -1.54
N PRO A 65 10.80 -17.24 -2.66
CA PRO A 65 10.55 -16.38 -3.80
C PRO A 65 9.13 -16.56 -4.37
N LEU A 66 8.62 -15.55 -5.09
CA LEU A 66 7.26 -15.48 -5.63
C LEU A 66 6.83 -16.78 -6.32
N LYS A 67 7.65 -17.26 -7.26
CA LYS A 67 7.35 -18.47 -8.05
C LYS A 67 7.24 -19.72 -7.18
N GLU A 68 8.12 -19.86 -6.20
CA GLU A 68 8.12 -21.01 -5.29
C GLU A 68 6.95 -20.94 -4.31
N ALA A 69 6.66 -19.75 -3.78
CA ALA A 69 5.52 -19.50 -2.90
C ALA A 69 4.19 -19.85 -3.60
N LEU A 70 3.99 -19.40 -4.83
CA LEU A 70 2.79 -19.72 -5.62
C LEU A 70 2.71 -21.20 -5.98
N LYS A 71 3.84 -21.84 -6.31
CA LYS A 71 3.89 -23.29 -6.55
C LYS A 71 3.53 -24.09 -5.31
N ASN A 72 4.00 -23.67 -4.14
CA ASN A 72 3.68 -24.28 -2.86
C ASN A 72 2.20 -24.11 -2.52
N LEU A 73 1.62 -22.93 -2.79
CA LEU A 73 0.19 -22.68 -2.65
C LEU A 73 -0.62 -23.60 -3.57
N GLN A 74 -0.21 -23.73 -4.84
CA GLN A 74 -0.85 -24.63 -5.80
C GLN A 74 -0.81 -26.07 -5.32
N LYS A 75 0.36 -26.54 -4.89
CA LYS A 75 0.53 -27.90 -4.38
C LYS A 75 -0.38 -28.15 -3.18
N LYS A 76 -0.40 -27.23 -2.20
CA LYS A 76 -1.25 -27.34 -1.01
C LYS A 76 -2.73 -27.37 -1.35
N SER A 77 -3.16 -26.59 -2.36
CA SER A 77 -4.53 -26.61 -2.86
C SER A 77 -4.87 -27.96 -3.49
N ASN A 78 -3.98 -28.50 -4.33
CA ASN A 78 -4.18 -29.79 -4.97
C ASN A 78 -4.22 -30.93 -3.94
N ASP A 79 -3.28 -30.95 -2.99
CA ASP A 79 -3.24 -31.95 -1.92
C ASP A 79 -4.54 -31.93 -1.09
N ARG A 80 -5.13 -30.75 -0.86
CA ARG A 80 -6.40 -30.61 -0.15
C ARG A 80 -7.60 -31.12 -0.96
N ILE A 81 -7.61 -30.89 -2.28
CA ILE A 81 -8.64 -31.44 -3.17
C ILE A 81 -8.52 -32.96 -3.23
N ASP A 82 -7.31 -33.47 -3.35
CA ASP A 82 -7.05 -34.92 -3.39
C ASP A 82 -7.47 -35.59 -2.08
N GLN A 83 -7.20 -34.97 -0.93
CA GLN A 83 -7.67 -35.46 0.35
C GLN A 83 -9.21 -35.50 0.40
N MET A 84 -9.87 -34.42 -0.02
CA MET A 84 -11.34 -34.35 -0.04
C MET A 84 -11.96 -35.41 -0.96
N ASN A 85 -11.35 -35.64 -2.13
CA ASN A 85 -11.79 -36.67 -3.07
C ASN A 85 -11.60 -38.08 -2.51
N ARG A 86 -10.59 -38.32 -1.66
CA ARG A 86 -10.37 -39.61 -0.98
C ARG A 86 -11.35 -39.84 0.17
N GLU A 87 -11.75 -38.80 0.88
CA GLU A 87 -12.68 -38.87 2.02
C GLU A 87 -14.16 -38.88 1.57
N SER A 88 -14.42 -38.51 0.32
CA SER A 88 -15.75 -38.42 -0.28
C SER A 88 -16.21 -39.77 -0.85
N SER A 89 -17.32 -40.29 -0.34
CA SER A 89 -17.95 -41.55 -0.78
C SER A 89 -18.91 -41.38 -1.97
N GLY A 90 -18.59 -40.47 -2.91
CA GLY A 90 -19.36 -40.34 -4.16
C GLY A 90 -19.24 -39.02 -4.92
N PHE A 91 -18.55 -38.01 -4.39
CA PHE A 91 -18.39 -36.70 -5.04
C PHE A 91 -16.91 -36.41 -5.32
N MET A 92 -16.50 -36.43 -6.60
CA MET A 92 -15.17 -36.01 -7.02
C MET A 92 -15.20 -34.56 -7.51
N ILE A 93 -14.45 -33.68 -6.84
CA ILE A 93 -14.21 -32.32 -7.30
C ILE A 93 -13.05 -32.36 -8.29
N ILE A 94 -13.36 -32.15 -9.57
CA ILE A 94 -12.37 -31.93 -10.63
C ILE A 94 -12.26 -30.41 -10.81
N SER A 95 -11.28 -29.80 -10.15
CA SER A 95 -10.97 -28.40 -10.38
C SER A 95 -10.13 -28.28 -11.65
N VAL A 96 -10.69 -27.64 -12.69
CA VAL A 96 -9.91 -27.15 -13.83
C VAL A 96 -9.14 -25.94 -13.32
N GLY A 97 -8.02 -26.20 -12.64
CA GLY A 97 -7.26 -25.18 -11.93
C GLY A 97 -6.80 -24.08 -12.89
N SER A 98 -7.48 -22.94 -12.88
CA SER A 98 -6.88 -21.71 -13.37
C SER A 98 -5.63 -21.49 -12.52
N GLY A 99 -4.45 -21.52 -13.15
CA GLY A 99 -3.20 -21.34 -12.42
C GLY A 99 -3.25 -20.11 -11.52
N TRP A 100 -2.65 -20.22 -10.34
CA TRP A 100 -2.54 -19.11 -9.40
C TRP A 100 -1.79 -17.95 -10.05
N VAL A 101 -2.32 -16.75 -9.93
CA VAL A 101 -1.75 -15.52 -10.48
C VAL A 101 -0.87 -14.82 -9.44
N ASN A 102 -0.04 -13.88 -9.88
CA ASN A 102 0.92 -13.23 -8.98
C ASN A 102 0.23 -12.47 -7.84
N GLU A 103 -0.98 -11.97 -8.06
CA GLU A 103 -1.83 -11.33 -7.08
C GLU A 103 -2.19 -12.26 -5.91
N ASP A 104 -2.25 -13.58 -6.14
CA ASP A 104 -2.63 -14.56 -5.13
C ASP A 104 -1.56 -14.79 -4.06
N ILE A 105 -0.40 -14.12 -4.19
CA ILE A 105 0.68 -14.13 -3.19
C ILE A 105 0.18 -13.66 -1.82
N VAL A 106 -0.91 -12.90 -1.77
CA VAL A 106 -1.63 -12.50 -0.55
C VAL A 106 -2.04 -13.67 0.34
N HIS A 107 -2.16 -14.88 -0.21
CA HIS A 107 -2.51 -16.09 0.53
C HIS A 107 -1.31 -16.95 0.97
N CYS A 108 -0.09 -16.59 0.55
CA CYS A 108 1.10 -17.41 0.79
C CYS A 108 1.89 -17.02 2.04
N GLY A 109 1.69 -15.82 2.58
CA GLY A 109 2.60 -15.23 3.55
C GLY A 109 1.91 -14.42 4.64
N GLU A 110 2.73 -13.69 5.39
CA GLU A 110 2.27 -12.78 6.44
C GLU A 110 2.11 -11.37 5.88
N ASP A 111 0.95 -10.76 6.13
CA ASP A 111 0.73 -9.35 5.83
C ASP A 111 1.50 -8.47 6.83
N VAL A 112 2.49 -7.73 6.31
CA VAL A 112 3.32 -6.80 7.08
C VAL A 112 3.05 -5.35 6.71
N THR A 113 1.93 -5.05 6.04
CA THR A 113 1.61 -3.72 5.52
C THR A 113 1.64 -2.65 6.59
N LEU A 114 1.03 -2.90 7.75
CA LEU A 114 0.94 -1.94 8.87
C LEU A 114 2.32 -1.50 9.38
N LYS A 115 3.36 -2.32 9.19
CA LYS A 115 4.73 -1.98 9.58
C LYS A 115 5.34 -0.90 8.68
N TYR A 116 4.88 -0.78 7.43
CA TYR A 116 5.50 0.07 6.40
C TYR A 116 4.60 1.18 5.88
N VAL A 117 3.28 0.96 5.86
CA VAL A 117 2.29 1.90 5.32
C VAL A 117 1.29 2.26 6.42
N SER A 118 1.37 3.50 6.89
CA SER A 118 0.49 4.06 7.94
C SER A 118 -0.26 5.31 7.50
N ALA A 119 -0.03 5.77 6.27
CA ALA A 119 -0.61 6.99 5.72
C ALA A 119 -1.09 6.75 4.28
N PRO A 120 -2.09 7.52 3.82
CA PRO A 120 -2.52 7.47 2.43
C PRO A 120 -1.40 7.92 1.48
N PRO A 121 -1.48 7.55 0.18
CA PRO A 121 -0.51 7.99 -0.82
C PRO A 121 -0.37 9.52 -0.83
N GLY A 122 0.86 10.03 -0.95
CA GLY A 122 1.11 11.48 -0.92
C GLY A 122 0.98 12.16 0.47
N GLY A 123 0.47 11.47 1.49
CA GLY A 123 0.35 11.96 2.87
C GLY A 123 1.66 11.86 3.67
N GLY A 124 2.70 11.28 3.09
CA GLY A 124 3.99 11.00 3.76
C GLY A 124 4.94 12.19 3.86
N THR A 125 4.62 13.35 3.25
CA THR A 125 5.49 14.52 3.35
C THR A 125 5.15 15.38 4.57
N PRO A 126 6.15 15.93 5.30
CA PRO A 126 5.90 16.85 6.42
C PRO A 126 5.10 18.09 5.99
N ILE A 127 5.18 18.47 4.71
CA ILE A 127 4.41 19.57 4.13
C ILE A 127 2.91 19.22 4.06
N THR A 128 2.54 17.99 3.70
CA THR A 128 1.12 17.57 3.65
C THR A 128 0.49 17.56 5.05
N LYS A 129 1.26 17.19 6.09
CA LYS A 129 0.80 17.27 7.49
C LYS A 129 0.60 18.70 7.97
N ILE A 130 1.45 19.65 7.53
CA ILE A 130 1.33 21.07 7.86
C ILE A 130 0.13 21.70 7.12
N ILE A 131 -0.09 21.37 5.84
CA ILE A 131 -1.27 21.86 5.09
C ILE A 131 -2.56 21.30 5.68
N ALA A 132 -2.59 20.02 6.06
CA ALA A 132 -3.73 19.43 6.78
C ALA A 132 -3.99 20.10 8.14
N PHE A 133 -2.93 20.53 8.84
CA PHE A 133 -3.04 21.29 10.09
C PHE A 133 -3.61 22.70 9.86
N ILE A 134 -3.20 23.40 8.80
CA ILE A 134 -3.70 24.74 8.43
C ILE A 134 -5.17 24.69 7.97
N HIS A 135 -5.59 23.59 7.32
CA HIS A 135 -6.98 23.37 6.91
C HIS A 135 -7.92 22.94 8.04
N SER A 136 -7.44 22.79 9.29
CA SER A 136 -8.32 22.50 10.41
C SER A 136 -9.17 23.74 10.76
N PRO A 137 -10.52 23.64 10.80
CA PRO A 137 -11.41 24.78 11.06
C PRO A 137 -11.11 25.50 12.38
N TRP A 138 -10.56 24.77 13.35
CA TRP A 138 -10.21 25.29 14.67
C TRP A 138 -8.96 26.19 14.67
N VAL A 139 -7.97 25.93 13.81
CA VAL A 139 -6.77 26.78 13.66
C VAL A 139 -7.12 28.08 12.92
N LEU A 140 -8.02 28.03 11.94
CA LEU A 140 -8.57 29.24 11.32
C LEU A 140 -9.39 30.08 12.31
N SER A 141 -10.07 29.44 13.27
CA SER A 141 -10.85 30.12 14.30
C SER A 141 -10.01 30.78 15.41
N LEU A 142 -8.80 30.27 15.71
CA LEU A 142 -7.93 30.83 16.76
C LEU A 142 -6.75 31.66 16.20
N GLY A 143 -6.30 31.37 14.98
CA GLY A 143 -5.14 32.03 14.35
C GLY A 143 -5.44 33.38 13.72
N GLY A 144 -6.67 33.63 13.28
CA GLY A 144 -7.07 34.91 12.67
C GLY A 144 -6.93 36.09 13.64
N GLY A 145 -7.26 35.88 14.93
CA GLY A 145 -7.12 36.91 15.97
C GLY A 145 -5.66 37.20 16.31
N ILE A 146 -4.82 36.18 16.45
CA ILE A 146 -3.40 36.36 16.84
C ILE A 146 -2.61 37.04 15.73
N ALA A 147 -2.85 36.70 14.45
CA ALA A 147 -2.21 37.36 13.33
C ALA A 147 -2.58 38.86 13.24
N LEU A 148 -3.84 39.22 13.46
CA LEU A 148 -4.28 40.61 13.50
C LEU A 148 -3.69 41.38 14.70
N ILE A 149 -3.52 40.74 15.85
CA ILE A 149 -2.88 41.37 17.03
C ILE A 149 -1.39 41.64 16.76
N VAL A 150 -0.66 40.69 16.18
CA VAL A 150 0.76 40.88 15.86
C VAL A 150 0.94 41.97 14.80
N ILE A 151 0.10 42.00 13.77
CA ILE A 151 0.11 43.06 12.75
C ILE A 151 -0.26 44.41 13.36
N GLY A 152 -1.27 44.47 14.24
CA GLY A 152 -1.67 45.70 14.93
C GLY A 152 -0.58 46.27 15.83
N ILE A 153 0.15 45.42 16.55
CA ILE A 153 1.29 45.83 17.39
C ILE A 153 2.45 46.36 16.53
N LEU A 154 2.75 45.72 15.40
CA LEU A 154 3.78 46.16 14.45
C LEU A 154 3.42 47.50 13.78
N VAL A 155 2.18 47.66 13.32
CA VAL A 155 1.70 48.90 12.70
C VAL A 155 1.69 50.04 13.72
N LYS A 156 1.23 49.80 14.95
CA LYS A 156 1.28 50.81 16.03
C LYS A 156 2.71 51.23 16.36
N LYS A 157 3.68 50.32 16.32
CA LYS A 157 5.09 50.62 16.57
C LYS A 157 5.77 51.39 15.42
N CYS A 158 5.29 51.24 14.18
CA CYS A 158 5.80 51.96 13.02
C CYS A 158 5.13 53.33 12.78
N PHE A 159 3.89 53.53 13.23
CA PHE A 159 3.11 54.75 12.95
C PHE A 159 2.65 55.53 14.20
N GLY A 160 2.91 55.03 15.41
CA GLY A 160 2.60 55.72 16.67
C GLY A 160 3.78 56.57 17.14
N ASN A 161 3.63 57.88 17.01
CA ASN A 161 4.43 58.91 17.67
C ASN A 161 4.10 58.95 19.18
#